data_AF-A0AAV1GEX2-F1
#
_entry.id   AF-A0AAV1GEX2-F1
#
_cell.length_a   1.000
_cell.length_b   1.000
_cell.length_c   1.000
_cell.angle_alpha   90.00
_cell.angle_beta   90.00
_cell.angle_gamma   90.00
#
_symmetry.space_group_name_H-M   'P 1'
#
loop_
_entity.id
_entity.type
_entity.pdbx_description
1 polymer ?
#
loop_
_entity_poly.entity_id
_entity_poly.type
_entity_poly.pdbx_seq_one_letter_code
_entity_poly.pdbx_strand_id
1 'polypeptide(L)'
;MTRRSCAIYAVGVICASLLVVGIGLIVGQVFRTVMHERLKKEIVLVEGSRVFDSWKTPPPPVYMEFFFFNVTNVNGFLQGEKPEVKQIGPYTYREYRYKDNVSMVENGTKVSAYNTKSFVFLRDKSVGDPAVDNITTVNIPAWAVMNKLRDSFWKASLMSVMMGSLGGDFFTTRTVDELLWGYEDPLLAYIAASKPDVEKVFGLMYKKNGTNDGEFVYHTGQQNYMDYGRVETWKGESKVNFWTSEQSNSINGSDGSAFHPLLKKDERLYIFTPDLCRSIYMEFEKDVEVKGIPAYRFTPPRSVLASKEENPANEGFCISPKECLGTGLLKVSPCRKGAPVVASFPHFHLADSKYASAIKGMSPQREHHQTFLDLNPTTGVIVRANKRAQVNILMNRVPGFPKTKPLNETVFPVMFLNESVTIDDASAARVHKLLLIVTVVSNFPLIIVGLGAIMLAVFILLLYRARKQKNEVERIVFTKPLYATSTEDDKSYSPVSDKDKDDSHNGTYIGLTPKAEPQD
;
A
#
# COMPACT_ATOMS: atom_id res chain seq x y z
N MET A 1 -50.85 33.95 -26.12
CA MET A 1 -50.34 32.94 -25.15
C MET A 1 -50.19 33.61 -23.80
N THR A 2 -50.83 33.08 -22.76
CA THR A 2 -50.64 33.56 -21.38
C THR A 2 -49.23 33.25 -20.89
N ARG A 3 -48.58 34.21 -20.21
CA ARG A 3 -47.21 34.10 -19.63
C ARG A 3 -46.93 32.76 -18.90
N ARG A 4 -47.96 32.15 -18.30
CA ARG A 4 -47.93 30.84 -17.63
C ARG A 4 -47.65 29.64 -18.57
N SER A 5 -48.10 29.69 -19.83
CA SER A 5 -47.90 28.59 -20.78
C SER A 5 -46.46 28.54 -21.30
N CYS A 6 -45.83 29.68 -21.59
CA CYS A 6 -44.41 29.75 -21.98
C CYS A 6 -43.47 29.23 -20.89
N ALA A 7 -43.76 29.52 -19.62
CA ALA A 7 -42.96 29.04 -18.49
C ALA A 7 -42.95 27.50 -18.38
N ILE A 8 -44.08 26.84 -18.63
CA ILE A 8 -44.19 25.37 -18.59
C ILE A 8 -43.34 24.73 -19.70
N TYR A 9 -43.43 25.25 -20.93
CA TYR A 9 -42.61 24.73 -22.04
C TYR A 9 -41.12 25.00 -21.86
N ALA A 10 -40.73 26.17 -21.34
CA ALA A 10 -39.33 26.47 -21.03
C ALA A 10 -38.76 25.49 -19.98
N VAL A 11 -39.53 25.18 -18.93
CA VAL A 11 -39.17 24.16 -17.92
C VAL A 11 -39.02 22.78 -18.55
N GLY A 12 -39.92 22.40 -19.46
CA GLY A 12 -39.85 21.13 -20.19
C GLY A 12 -38.58 21.00 -21.06
N VAL A 13 -38.21 22.08 -21.77
CA VAL A 13 -37.00 22.10 -22.61
C VAL A 13 -35.73 22.03 -21.76
N ILE A 14 -35.66 22.78 -20.66
CA ILE A 14 -34.50 22.74 -19.74
C ILE A 14 -34.38 21.37 -19.06
N CYS A 15 -35.51 20.75 -18.70
CA CYS A 15 -35.51 19.39 -18.15
C CYS A 15 -34.99 18.37 -19.16
N ALA A 16 -35.51 18.39 -20.39
CA ALA A 16 -35.09 17.48 -21.44
C ALA A 16 -33.58 17.65 -21.77
N SER A 17 -33.08 18.88 -21.84
CA SER A 17 -31.66 19.13 -22.09
C SER A 17 -30.77 18.65 -20.94
N LEU A 18 -31.14 18.89 -19.68
CA LEU A 18 -30.39 18.39 -18.52
C LEU A 18 -30.32 16.86 -18.49
N LEU A 19 -31.44 16.17 -18.79
CA LEU A 19 -31.47 14.71 -18.84
C LEU A 19 -30.64 14.15 -19.99
N VAL A 20 -30.78 14.71 -21.20
CA VAL A 20 -30.01 14.26 -22.38
C VAL A 20 -28.52 14.49 -22.17
N VAL A 21 -28.12 15.67 -21.70
CA VAL A 21 -26.71 15.99 -21.42
C VAL A 21 -26.19 15.13 -20.27
N GLY A 22 -26.92 15.00 -19.16
CA GLY A 22 -26.51 14.20 -18.02
C GLY A 22 -26.32 12.72 -18.37
N ILE A 23 -27.28 12.12 -19.08
CA ILE A 23 -27.17 10.73 -19.55
C ILE A 23 -26.01 10.60 -20.55
N GLY A 24 -25.87 11.54 -21.49
CA GLY A 24 -24.76 11.56 -22.43
C GLY A 24 -23.39 11.59 -21.74
N LEU A 25 -23.24 12.41 -20.69
CA LEU A 25 -22.03 12.50 -19.88
C LEU A 25 -21.74 11.23 -19.08
N ILE A 26 -22.78 10.53 -18.58
CA ILE A 26 -22.65 9.25 -17.88
C ILE A 26 -22.22 8.15 -18.85
N VAL A 27 -22.93 8.00 -19.96
CA VAL A 27 -22.65 6.98 -20.99
C VAL A 27 -21.26 7.20 -21.57
N GLY A 28 -20.89 8.45 -21.85
CA GLY A 28 -19.56 8.81 -22.32
C GLY A 28 -18.45 8.75 -21.25
N GLN A 29 -18.80 8.49 -19.98
CA GLN A 29 -17.87 8.45 -18.84
C GLN A 29 -16.93 9.67 -18.72
N VAL A 30 -17.33 10.84 -19.24
CA VAL A 30 -16.44 11.98 -19.49
C VAL A 30 -15.69 12.42 -18.23
N PHE A 31 -16.43 12.64 -17.14
CA PHE A 31 -15.84 13.10 -15.87
C PHE A 31 -14.96 12.03 -15.22
N ARG A 32 -15.31 10.74 -15.35
CA ARG A 32 -14.45 9.66 -14.87
C ARG A 32 -13.12 9.69 -15.62
N THR A 33 -13.15 9.74 -16.96
CA THR A 33 -11.94 9.81 -17.79
C THR A 33 -11.09 11.03 -17.46
N VAL A 34 -11.69 12.21 -17.33
CA VAL A 34 -10.98 13.44 -16.93
C VAL A 34 -10.28 13.27 -15.58
N MET A 35 -10.94 12.67 -14.60
CA MET A 35 -10.34 12.43 -13.29
C MET A 35 -9.20 11.39 -13.34
N HIS A 36 -9.34 10.34 -14.14
CA HIS A 36 -8.26 9.36 -14.32
C HIS A 36 -7.04 10.01 -14.98
N GLU A 37 -7.24 10.82 -16.02
CA GLU A 37 -6.15 11.55 -16.69
C GLU A 37 -5.49 12.59 -15.77
N ARG A 38 -6.27 13.24 -14.89
CA ARG A 38 -5.71 14.10 -13.83
C ARG A 38 -4.83 13.31 -12.88
N LEU A 39 -5.31 12.17 -12.37
CA LEU A 39 -4.53 11.34 -11.44
C LEU A 39 -3.21 10.87 -12.07
N LYS A 40 -3.23 10.44 -13.33
CA LYS A 40 -2.03 10.03 -14.08
C LYS A 40 -0.99 11.15 -14.23
N LYS A 41 -1.43 12.41 -14.35
CA LYS A 41 -0.55 13.57 -14.52
C LYS A 41 -0.03 14.15 -13.19
N GLU A 42 -0.82 14.07 -12.14
CA GLU A 42 -0.49 14.64 -10.82
C GLU A 42 0.34 13.67 -9.96
N ILE A 43 0.20 12.35 -10.17
CA ILE A 43 0.97 11.32 -9.46
C ILE A 43 2.21 10.98 -10.29
N VAL A 44 3.16 11.91 -10.29
CA VAL A 44 4.44 11.82 -10.99
C VAL A 44 5.54 12.36 -10.08
N LEU A 45 6.73 11.77 -10.12
CA LEU A 45 7.89 12.27 -9.38
C LEU A 45 8.50 13.50 -10.09
N VAL A 46 7.91 14.66 -9.87
CA VAL A 46 8.40 15.96 -10.39
C VAL A 46 8.92 16.81 -9.24
N GLU A 47 10.10 17.41 -9.40
CA GLU A 47 10.73 18.24 -8.38
C GLU A 47 9.83 19.44 -8.01
N GLY A 48 9.72 19.72 -6.71
CA GLY A 48 8.82 20.74 -6.17
C GLY A 48 7.34 20.34 -6.07
N SER A 49 6.96 19.14 -6.53
CA SER A 49 5.62 18.60 -6.31
C SER A 49 5.49 17.96 -4.91
N ARG A 50 4.26 17.97 -4.36
CA ARG A 50 3.98 17.33 -3.06
C ARG A 50 4.20 15.81 -3.06
N VAL A 51 3.97 15.17 -4.21
CA VAL A 51 4.19 13.73 -4.39
C VAL A 51 5.68 13.43 -4.28
N PHE A 52 6.52 14.24 -4.91
CA PHE A 52 7.97 14.13 -4.82
C PHE A 52 8.48 14.38 -3.40
N ASP A 53 7.98 15.39 -2.69
CA ASP A 53 8.37 15.64 -1.30
C ASP A 53 8.01 14.48 -0.37
N SER A 54 6.81 13.92 -0.55
CA SER A 54 6.34 12.77 0.24
C SER A 54 7.11 11.49 -0.09
N TRP A 55 7.53 11.32 -1.35
CA TRP A 55 8.38 10.20 -1.77
C TRP A 55 9.81 10.35 -1.22
N LYS A 56 10.36 11.57 -1.24
CA LYS A 56 11.69 11.89 -0.71
C LYS A 56 11.74 11.74 0.81
N THR A 57 10.73 12.21 1.53
CA THR A 57 10.62 12.13 2.99
C THR A 57 9.23 11.60 3.39
N PRO A 58 9.05 10.27 3.46
CA PRO A 58 7.78 9.65 3.82
C PRO A 58 7.25 10.13 5.19
N PRO A 59 6.04 10.73 5.25
CA PRO A 59 5.50 11.27 6.51
C PRO A 59 5.15 10.23 7.59
N PRO A 60 4.52 9.08 7.27
CA PRO A 60 4.08 8.13 8.29
C PRO A 60 5.27 7.50 9.04
N PRO A 61 5.18 7.35 10.37
CA PRO A 61 6.21 6.65 11.12
C PRO A 61 6.23 5.17 10.75
N VAL A 62 7.43 4.64 10.53
CA VAL A 62 7.65 3.22 10.29
C VAL A 62 8.28 2.60 11.52
N TYR A 63 7.83 1.41 11.88
CA TYR A 63 8.36 0.65 13.01
C TYR A 63 8.98 -0.65 12.53
N MET A 64 10.19 -0.93 12.99
CA MET A 64 10.91 -2.16 12.75
C MET A 64 10.95 -2.95 14.06
N GLU A 65 10.26 -4.08 14.09
CA GLU A 65 10.19 -4.97 15.25
C GLU A 65 10.99 -6.23 14.99
N PHE A 66 11.85 -6.61 15.94
CA PHE A 66 12.63 -7.85 15.89
C PHE A 66 12.13 -8.87 16.91
N PHE A 67 11.99 -10.12 16.46
CA PHE A 67 11.59 -11.26 17.28
C PHE A 67 12.62 -12.37 17.12
N PHE A 68 13.33 -12.69 18.21
CA PHE A 68 14.38 -13.69 18.23
C PHE A 68 13.86 -15.06 18.64
N PHE A 69 14.48 -16.12 18.14
CA PHE A 69 14.24 -17.49 18.58
C PHE A 69 15.36 -17.93 19.52
N ASN A 70 15.10 -17.84 20.83
CA ASN A 70 16.03 -18.24 21.88
C ASN A 70 16.03 -19.77 22.04
N VAL A 71 17.19 -20.40 21.92
CA VAL A 71 17.34 -21.86 21.99
C VAL A 71 17.39 -22.33 23.44
N THR A 72 16.58 -23.32 23.80
CA THR A 72 16.47 -23.79 25.20
C THR A 72 17.20 -25.11 25.46
N ASN A 73 17.48 -25.91 24.43
CA ASN A 73 18.08 -27.26 24.56
C ASN A 73 19.32 -27.49 23.68
N VAL A 74 20.28 -26.55 23.68
CA VAL A 74 21.50 -26.63 22.86
C VAL A 74 22.22 -27.99 22.99
N ASN A 75 22.49 -28.44 24.23
CA ASN A 75 23.21 -29.69 24.47
C ASN A 75 22.46 -30.92 23.94
N GLY A 76 21.14 -30.98 24.14
CA GLY A 76 20.29 -32.05 23.63
C GLY A 76 20.27 -32.07 22.10
N PHE A 77 20.15 -30.90 21.47
CA PHE A 77 20.19 -30.78 20.01
C PHE A 77 21.53 -31.28 19.43
N LEU A 78 22.66 -30.93 20.06
CA LEU A 78 23.98 -31.42 19.63
C LEU A 78 24.15 -32.94 19.81
N GLN A 79 23.35 -33.57 20.67
CA GLN A 79 23.29 -35.03 20.86
C GLN A 79 22.28 -35.72 19.93
N GLY A 80 21.56 -34.97 19.10
CA GLY A 80 20.59 -35.49 18.13
C GLY A 80 19.13 -35.35 18.53
N GLU A 81 18.83 -34.69 19.66
CA GLU A 81 17.45 -34.33 19.99
C GLU A 81 16.90 -33.26 19.03
N LYS A 82 15.58 -33.12 19.02
CA LYS A 82 14.90 -32.07 18.27
C LYS A 82 15.16 -30.70 18.90
N PRO A 83 15.50 -29.65 18.12
CA PRO A 83 15.71 -28.32 18.68
C PRO A 83 14.41 -27.71 19.20
N GLU A 84 14.50 -27.02 20.32
CA GLU A 84 13.43 -26.27 20.96
C GLU A 84 13.83 -24.80 21.10
N VAL A 85 12.94 -23.93 20.63
CA VAL A 85 13.13 -22.48 20.68
C VAL A 85 11.93 -21.78 21.29
N LYS A 86 12.21 -20.66 21.95
CA LYS A 86 11.21 -19.74 22.48
C LYS A 86 11.34 -18.39 21.77
N GLN A 87 10.24 -17.88 21.22
CA GLN A 87 10.20 -16.54 20.64
C GLN A 87 10.32 -15.48 21.75
N ILE A 88 11.21 -14.50 21.55
CA ILE A 88 11.44 -13.35 22.43
C ILE A 88 11.34 -12.07 21.60
N GLY A 89 10.46 -11.16 21.98
CA GLY A 89 10.24 -9.88 21.31
C GLY A 89 8.85 -9.31 21.59
N PRO A 90 8.48 -8.17 20.98
CA PRO A 90 9.30 -7.41 20.03
C PRO A 90 10.40 -6.59 20.72
N TYR A 91 11.51 -6.36 20.01
CA TYR A 91 12.40 -5.23 20.21
C TYR A 91 12.13 -4.22 19.11
N THR A 92 11.56 -3.08 19.48
CA THR A 92 10.93 -2.14 18.56
C THR A 92 11.82 -0.93 18.33
N TYR A 93 12.09 -0.63 17.06
CA TYR A 93 12.83 0.54 16.63
C TYR A 93 11.94 1.40 15.74
N ARG A 94 11.94 2.71 15.96
CA ARG A 94 11.43 3.67 14.98
C ARG A 94 12.41 3.76 13.83
N GLU A 95 11.94 3.51 12.62
CA GLU A 95 12.73 3.69 11.41
C GLU A 95 12.48 5.08 10.83
N TYR A 96 13.54 5.84 10.61
CA TYR A 96 13.52 7.05 9.81
C TYR A 96 14.11 6.73 8.45
N ARG A 97 13.32 6.98 7.40
CA ARG A 97 13.69 6.76 6.00
C ARG A 97 13.55 8.05 5.22
N TYR A 98 14.56 8.35 4.42
CA TYR A 98 14.54 9.46 3.48
C TYR A 98 15.43 9.13 2.28
N LYS A 99 15.15 9.81 1.16
CA LYS A 99 15.91 9.69 -0.07
C LYS A 99 17.02 10.74 -0.08
N ASP A 100 18.26 10.28 -0.09
CA ASP A 100 19.48 11.09 -0.17
C ASP A 100 19.97 11.28 -1.61
N ASN A 101 20.76 12.34 -1.83
CA ASN A 101 21.39 12.69 -3.11
C ASN A 101 20.45 12.55 -4.31
N VAL A 102 19.22 13.07 -4.14
CA VAL A 102 18.18 12.96 -5.16
C VAL A 102 18.52 13.85 -6.34
N SER A 103 18.54 13.28 -7.54
CA SER A 103 18.80 14.02 -8.78
C SER A 103 17.88 13.56 -9.91
N MET A 104 17.33 14.51 -10.67
CA MET A 104 16.58 14.20 -11.89
C MET A 104 17.53 13.85 -13.01
N VAL A 105 17.24 12.76 -13.72
CA VAL A 105 18.06 12.27 -14.84
C VAL A 105 17.19 12.07 -16.08
N GLU A 106 17.82 11.97 -17.26
CA GLU A 106 17.12 11.83 -18.55
C GLU A 106 16.02 12.90 -18.78
N ASN A 107 16.34 14.18 -18.57
CA ASN A 107 15.38 15.29 -18.69
C ASN A 107 14.12 15.16 -17.80
N GLY A 108 14.21 14.46 -16.67
CA GLY A 108 13.13 14.35 -15.68
C GLY A 108 12.21 13.13 -15.85
N THR A 109 12.49 12.26 -16.82
CA THR A 109 11.76 10.98 -16.98
C THR A 109 12.17 9.95 -15.91
N LYS A 110 13.37 10.11 -15.33
CA LYS A 110 13.93 9.26 -14.28
C LYS A 110 14.48 10.10 -13.12
N VAL A 111 14.61 9.47 -11.96
CA VAL A 111 15.19 10.08 -10.75
C VAL A 111 16.16 9.11 -10.08
N SER A 112 17.38 9.56 -9.80
CA SER A 112 18.35 8.83 -8.98
C SER A 112 18.20 9.22 -7.50
N ALA A 113 18.31 8.25 -6.60
CA ALA A 113 18.30 8.47 -5.16
C ALA A 113 18.97 7.33 -4.37
N TYR A 114 19.34 7.64 -3.13
CA TYR A 114 19.86 6.69 -2.15
C TYR A 114 18.86 6.51 -1.02
N ASN A 115 18.57 5.27 -0.65
CA ASN A 115 17.57 4.97 0.38
C ASN A 115 18.22 4.86 1.75
N THR A 116 18.35 5.99 2.46
CA THR A 116 18.98 6.01 3.79
C THR A 116 17.98 5.65 4.88
N LYS A 117 18.38 4.75 5.76
CA LYS A 117 17.56 4.28 6.90
C LYS A 117 18.33 4.43 8.20
N SER A 118 17.66 4.92 9.24
CA SER A 118 18.19 4.93 10.60
C SER A 118 17.16 4.41 11.59
N PHE A 119 17.65 3.85 12.70
CA PHE A 119 16.85 3.11 13.66
C PHE A 119 17.05 3.70 15.05
N VAL A 120 15.95 4.05 15.71
CA VAL A 120 15.94 4.57 17.09
C VAL A 120 15.12 3.65 17.97
N PHE A 121 15.75 3.07 19.00
CA PHE A 121 15.10 2.12 19.90
C PHE A 121 13.96 2.77 20.71
N LEU A 122 12.86 2.04 20.88
CA LEU A 122 11.70 2.45 21.66
C LEU A 122 11.45 1.46 22.80
N ARG A 123 11.93 1.81 24.01
CA ARG A 123 11.83 0.94 25.19
C ARG A 123 10.40 0.65 25.61
N ASP A 124 9.51 1.62 25.48
CA ASP A 124 8.08 1.57 25.84
C ASP A 124 7.27 0.62 24.95
N LYS A 125 7.74 0.35 23.73
CA LYS A 125 7.14 -0.58 22.77
C LYS A 125 7.89 -1.91 22.67
N SER A 126 8.83 -2.17 23.59
CA SER A 126 9.69 -3.34 23.55
C SER A 126 9.52 -4.20 24.80
N VAL A 127 9.71 -5.52 24.65
CA VAL A 127 9.61 -6.48 25.75
C VAL A 127 10.66 -6.22 26.84
N GLY A 128 11.84 -5.73 26.45
CA GLY A 128 12.99 -5.61 27.33
C GLY A 128 14.04 -4.61 26.82
N ASP A 129 15.23 -4.63 27.42
CA ASP A 129 16.36 -3.78 27.03
C ASP A 129 17.33 -4.58 26.16
N PRO A 130 17.50 -4.24 24.87
CA PRO A 130 18.33 -5.02 23.97
C PRO A 130 19.80 -5.06 24.38
N ALA A 131 20.28 -4.09 25.16
CA ALA A 131 21.66 -4.06 25.66
C ALA A 131 21.90 -5.04 26.82
N VAL A 132 20.84 -5.57 27.44
CA VAL A 132 20.91 -6.45 28.62
C VAL A 132 20.38 -7.85 28.31
N ASP A 133 19.32 -7.94 27.51
CA ASP A 133 18.63 -9.20 27.25
C ASP A 133 19.47 -10.13 26.37
N ASN A 134 19.79 -11.30 26.92
CA ASN A 134 20.59 -12.31 26.26
C ASN A 134 19.75 -13.30 25.44
N ILE A 135 20.22 -13.61 24.25
CA ILE A 135 19.66 -14.63 23.35
C ILE A 135 20.73 -15.65 23.04
N THR A 136 20.44 -16.92 23.30
CA THR A 136 21.21 -18.06 22.83
C THR A 136 20.71 -18.44 21.43
N THR A 137 21.57 -18.31 20.43
CA THR A 137 21.25 -18.63 19.02
C THR A 137 22.45 -19.19 18.28
N VAL A 138 22.28 -19.49 17.00
CA VAL A 138 23.31 -20.05 16.13
C VAL A 138 24.47 -19.06 15.99
N ASN A 139 25.71 -19.54 16.12
CA ASN A 139 26.91 -18.75 15.85
C ASN A 139 27.10 -18.59 14.33
N ILE A 140 26.45 -17.57 13.75
CA ILE A 140 26.44 -17.32 12.31
C ILE A 140 27.86 -17.15 11.73
N PRO A 141 28.79 -16.39 12.34
CA PRO A 141 30.18 -16.34 11.91
C PRO A 141 30.83 -17.71 11.76
N ALA A 142 30.70 -18.57 12.77
CA ALA A 142 31.24 -19.92 12.73
C ALA A 142 30.66 -20.73 11.56
N TRP A 143 29.34 -20.70 11.37
CA TRP A 143 28.67 -21.39 10.26
C TRP A 143 29.05 -20.84 8.88
N ALA A 144 29.26 -19.54 8.75
CA ALA A 144 29.75 -18.93 7.52
C ALA A 144 31.16 -19.39 7.16
N VAL A 145 32.07 -19.44 8.15
CA VAL A 145 33.44 -19.94 7.96
C VAL A 145 33.44 -21.43 7.59
N MET A 146 32.66 -22.25 8.31
CA MET A 146 32.52 -23.68 8.01
C MET A 146 31.98 -23.92 6.60
N ASN A 147 30.90 -23.23 6.21
CA ASN A 147 30.31 -23.37 4.89
C ASN A 147 31.29 -22.95 3.77
N LYS A 148 32.09 -21.90 3.99
CA LYS A 148 33.11 -21.44 3.01
C LYS A 148 34.27 -22.43 2.85
N LEU A 149 34.57 -23.24 3.86
CA LEU A 149 35.65 -24.22 3.84
C LEU A 149 35.21 -25.65 3.49
N ARG A 150 33.90 -25.86 3.25
CA ARG A 150 33.30 -27.19 3.03
C ARG A 150 33.96 -28.00 1.91
N ASP A 151 34.48 -27.34 0.88
CA ASP A 151 35.08 -27.97 -0.30
C ASP A 151 36.60 -28.27 -0.11
N SER A 152 37.18 -27.94 1.05
CA SER A 152 38.61 -28.12 1.33
C SER A 152 38.83 -28.81 2.69
N PHE A 153 38.82 -30.15 2.70
CA PHE A 153 38.90 -30.97 3.92
C PHE A 153 40.06 -30.59 4.86
N TRP A 154 41.28 -30.39 4.32
CA TRP A 154 42.46 -30.06 5.13
C TRP A 154 42.37 -28.67 5.77
N LYS A 155 41.89 -27.66 5.01
CA LYS A 155 41.66 -26.31 5.53
C LYS A 155 40.55 -26.29 6.58
N ALA A 156 39.48 -27.04 6.34
CA ALA A 156 38.39 -27.23 7.28
C ALA A 156 38.86 -27.87 8.59
N SER A 157 39.69 -28.93 8.50
CA SER A 157 40.22 -29.65 9.68
C SER A 157 41.13 -28.76 10.53
N LEU A 158 42.03 -27.99 9.90
CA LEU A 158 42.87 -27.01 10.61
C LEU A 158 42.02 -25.94 11.29
N MET A 159 41.00 -25.42 10.58
CA MET A 159 40.09 -24.42 11.14
C MET A 159 39.27 -25.00 12.31
N SER A 160 38.86 -26.27 12.25
CA SER A 160 38.14 -26.93 13.33
C SER A 160 38.95 -26.98 14.62
N VAL A 161 40.26 -27.22 14.56
CA VAL A 161 41.14 -27.22 15.73
C VAL A 161 41.26 -25.80 16.30
N MET A 162 41.46 -24.80 15.45
CA MET A 162 41.55 -23.39 15.83
C MET A 162 40.26 -22.87 16.49
N MET A 163 39.11 -23.21 15.91
CA MET A 163 37.81 -22.86 16.51
C MET A 163 37.66 -23.48 17.91
N GLY A 164 38.13 -24.72 18.09
CA GLY A 164 38.15 -25.37 19.40
C GLY A 164 39.01 -24.64 20.43
N SER A 165 40.19 -24.14 20.06
CA SER A 165 41.08 -23.40 20.98
C SER A 165 40.58 -22.00 21.33
N LEU A 166 39.83 -21.35 20.44
CA LEU A 166 39.22 -20.04 20.69
C LEU A 166 37.93 -20.11 21.51
N GLY A 167 37.52 -21.31 21.95
CA GLY A 167 36.22 -21.53 22.59
C GLY A 167 35.03 -21.33 21.64
N GLY A 168 35.27 -21.37 20.33
CA GLY A 168 34.24 -21.25 19.31
C GLY A 168 33.30 -22.45 19.32
N ASP A 169 32.02 -22.19 19.57
CA ASP A 169 30.95 -23.18 19.52
C ASP A 169 29.93 -22.87 18.41
N PHE A 170 29.08 -23.84 18.08
CA PHE A 170 28.05 -23.71 17.04
C PHE A 170 26.90 -22.79 17.44
N PHE A 171 26.76 -22.53 18.74
CA PHE A 171 25.82 -21.61 19.33
C PHE A 171 26.58 -20.54 20.10
N THR A 172 25.97 -19.39 20.27
CA THR A 172 26.51 -18.29 21.05
C THR A 172 25.38 -17.66 21.85
N THR A 173 25.72 -17.10 23.01
CA THR A 173 24.80 -16.29 23.82
C THR A 173 25.31 -14.86 23.80
N ARG A 174 24.47 -13.95 23.31
CA ARG A 174 24.81 -12.54 23.09
C ARG A 174 23.60 -11.67 23.40
N THR A 175 23.84 -10.40 23.67
CA THR A 175 22.73 -9.45 23.84
C THR A 175 22.04 -9.22 22.50
N VAL A 176 20.79 -8.75 22.54
CA VAL A 176 20.06 -8.40 21.31
C VAL A 176 20.75 -7.27 20.56
N ASP A 177 21.32 -6.30 21.28
CA ASP A 177 22.08 -5.19 20.70
C ASP A 177 23.31 -5.70 19.93
N GLU A 178 24.09 -6.61 20.54
CA GLU A 178 25.23 -7.27 19.88
C GLU A 178 24.79 -8.04 18.61
N LEU A 179 23.71 -8.83 18.70
CA LEU A 179 23.23 -9.62 17.56
C LEU A 179 22.71 -8.77 16.40
N LEU A 180 22.08 -7.63 16.69
CA LEU A 180 21.58 -6.71 15.67
C LEU A 180 22.70 -5.83 15.12
N TRP A 181 23.36 -5.05 15.98
CA TRP A 181 24.19 -3.93 15.57
C TRP A 181 25.67 -4.26 15.50
N GLY A 182 26.11 -5.35 16.11
CA GLY A 182 27.43 -5.91 15.91
C GLY A 182 28.16 -6.26 17.20
N TYR A 183 28.93 -7.34 17.15
CA TYR A 183 29.97 -7.66 18.13
C TYR A 183 31.25 -8.12 17.40
N GLU A 184 32.41 -7.90 18.01
CA GLU A 184 33.66 -8.45 17.49
C GLU A 184 33.71 -9.97 17.74
N ASP A 185 33.76 -10.74 16.66
CA ASP A 185 33.81 -12.20 16.74
C ASP A 185 35.28 -12.67 16.80
N PRO A 186 35.68 -13.46 17.81
CA PRO A 186 37.06 -13.90 17.96
C PRO A 186 37.61 -14.70 16.76
N LEU A 187 36.75 -15.50 16.11
CA LEU A 187 37.15 -16.29 14.94
C LEU A 187 37.35 -15.38 13.72
N LEU A 188 36.45 -14.43 13.48
CA LEU A 188 36.61 -13.45 12.41
C LEU A 188 37.83 -12.55 12.64
N ALA A 189 38.06 -12.10 13.88
CA ALA A 189 39.23 -11.31 14.25
C ALA A 189 40.55 -12.06 13.97
N TYR A 190 40.61 -13.35 14.31
CA TYR A 190 41.75 -14.20 14.00
C TYR A 190 41.98 -14.34 12.48
N ILE A 191 40.93 -14.59 11.71
CA ILE A 191 41.03 -14.72 10.25
C ILE A 191 41.45 -13.38 9.61
N ALA A 192 40.91 -12.27 10.10
CA ALA A 192 41.21 -10.93 9.62
C ALA A 192 42.69 -10.55 9.80
N ALA A 193 43.37 -11.10 10.80
CA ALA A 193 44.80 -10.89 10.99
C ALA A 193 45.66 -11.38 9.81
N SER A 194 45.19 -12.41 9.09
CA SER A 194 45.86 -12.91 7.87
C SER A 194 45.15 -12.50 6.57
N LYS A 195 43.89 -12.06 6.64
CA LYS A 195 43.07 -11.66 5.49
C LYS A 195 42.33 -10.36 5.80
N PRO A 196 42.94 -9.19 5.54
CA PRO A 196 42.38 -7.89 5.92
C PRO A 196 40.96 -7.61 5.39
N ASP A 197 40.56 -8.23 4.28
CA ASP A 197 39.21 -8.09 3.69
C ASP A 197 38.09 -8.73 4.53
N VAL A 198 38.43 -9.54 5.54
CA VAL A 198 37.46 -10.15 6.45
C VAL A 198 37.12 -9.16 7.55
N GLU A 199 35.84 -8.81 7.62
CA GLU A 199 35.31 -7.98 8.70
C GLU A 199 35.35 -8.75 10.02
N LYS A 200 35.87 -8.12 11.08
CA LYS A 200 35.96 -8.70 12.43
C LYS A 200 34.63 -8.66 13.19
N VAL A 201 33.78 -7.71 12.84
CA VAL A 201 32.50 -7.46 13.49
C VAL A 201 31.37 -8.14 12.72
N PHE A 202 30.51 -8.84 13.45
CA PHE A 202 29.31 -9.46 12.91
C PHE A 202 28.06 -8.93 13.61
N GLY A 203 27.03 -8.61 12.83
CA GLY A 203 25.68 -8.32 13.29
C GLY A 203 24.67 -8.46 12.15
N LEU A 204 23.43 -8.82 12.46
CA LEU A 204 22.36 -9.04 11.48
C LEU A 204 21.99 -7.75 10.73
N MET A 205 22.11 -6.61 11.40
CA MET A 205 21.86 -5.25 10.92
C MET A 205 23.13 -4.39 10.97
N TYR A 206 24.31 -5.02 11.06
CA TYR A 206 25.59 -4.31 11.11
C TYR A 206 25.77 -3.38 9.91
N LYS A 207 26.21 -2.14 10.16
CA LYS A 207 26.36 -1.07 9.17
C LYS A 207 25.08 -0.71 8.39
N LYS A 208 23.88 -1.09 8.86
CA LYS A 208 22.60 -0.64 8.26
C LYS A 208 22.02 0.63 8.90
N ASN A 209 22.50 1.03 10.08
CA ASN A 209 22.02 2.24 10.75
C ASN A 209 22.69 3.49 10.17
N GLY A 210 21.90 4.43 9.65
CA GLY A 210 22.38 5.67 9.04
C GLY A 210 23.04 5.47 7.67
N THR A 211 22.75 4.35 7.00
CA THR A 211 23.33 4.01 5.70
C THR A 211 22.25 3.67 4.68
N ASN A 212 22.67 3.42 3.43
CA ASN A 212 21.80 3.05 2.32
C ASN A 212 22.31 1.78 1.62
N ASP A 213 21.41 1.11 0.90
CA ASP A 213 21.71 -0.12 0.15
C ASP A 213 22.27 0.15 -1.27
N GLY A 214 22.77 1.37 -1.53
CA GLY A 214 23.28 1.83 -2.83
C GLY A 214 22.32 2.73 -3.61
N GLU A 215 22.77 3.16 -4.80
CA GLU A 215 21.99 4.01 -5.70
C GLU A 215 20.85 3.23 -6.36
N PHE A 216 19.69 3.87 -6.44
CA PHE A 216 18.55 3.43 -7.23
C PHE A 216 18.20 4.49 -8.27
N VAL A 217 17.94 4.06 -9.50
CA VAL A 217 17.32 4.91 -10.52
C VAL A 217 15.89 4.45 -10.71
N TYR A 218 14.94 5.38 -10.58
CA TYR A 218 13.51 5.13 -10.69
C TYR A 218 12.91 5.83 -11.90
N HIS A 219 11.90 5.23 -12.48
CA HIS A 219 11.00 5.90 -13.43
C HIS A 219 10.07 6.87 -12.68
N THR A 220 9.93 8.10 -13.18
CA THR A 220 9.11 9.12 -12.49
C THR A 220 7.61 8.93 -12.70
N GLY A 221 7.21 8.16 -13.71
CA GLY A 221 5.82 8.00 -14.14
C GLY A 221 5.36 9.05 -15.18
N GLN A 222 6.24 9.97 -15.58
CA GLN A 222 5.87 11.07 -16.49
C GLN A 222 5.49 10.60 -17.89
N GLN A 223 6.23 9.62 -18.42
CA GLN A 223 5.95 9.04 -19.74
C GLN A 223 4.80 8.03 -19.69
N ASN A 224 4.76 7.23 -18.62
CA ASN A 224 3.74 6.21 -18.41
C ASN A 224 3.49 6.06 -16.90
N TYR A 225 2.24 6.30 -16.47
CA TYR A 225 1.86 6.24 -15.06
C TYR A 225 2.08 4.86 -14.44
N MET A 226 2.03 3.78 -15.22
CA MET A 226 2.29 2.40 -14.74
C MET A 226 3.74 2.21 -14.29
N ASP A 227 4.66 3.04 -14.79
CA ASP A 227 6.08 2.99 -14.43
C ASP A 227 6.41 3.85 -13.20
N TYR A 228 5.41 4.51 -12.59
CA TYR A 228 5.62 5.33 -11.40
C TYR A 228 6.31 4.55 -10.27
N GLY A 229 7.51 5.00 -9.89
CA GLY A 229 8.30 4.40 -8.83
C GLY A 229 8.95 3.05 -9.19
N ARG A 230 8.87 2.61 -10.45
CA ARG A 230 9.53 1.40 -10.94
C ARG A 230 11.04 1.60 -10.93
N VAL A 231 11.79 0.61 -10.43
CA VAL A 231 13.25 0.60 -10.45
C VAL A 231 13.73 0.26 -11.86
N GLU A 232 14.59 1.11 -12.41
CA GLU A 232 15.31 0.89 -13.67
C GLU A 232 16.65 0.19 -13.41
N THR A 233 17.45 0.75 -12.51
CA THR A 233 18.74 0.18 -12.12
C THR A 233 18.95 0.25 -10.60
N TRP A 234 19.74 -0.70 -10.10
CA TRP A 234 20.27 -0.69 -8.75
C TRP A 234 21.79 -0.81 -8.83
N LYS A 235 22.52 0.14 -8.24
CA LYS A 235 23.99 0.24 -8.32
C LYS A 235 24.52 0.25 -9.76
N GLY A 236 23.80 0.92 -10.66
CA GLY A 236 24.15 1.02 -12.08
C GLY A 236 23.76 -0.20 -12.93
N GLU A 237 23.27 -1.27 -12.33
CA GLU A 237 22.91 -2.51 -13.03
C GLU A 237 21.39 -2.62 -13.22
N SER A 238 20.94 -2.98 -14.42
CA SER A 238 19.51 -3.23 -14.73
C SER A 238 19.05 -4.65 -14.38
N LYS A 239 20.01 -5.54 -14.05
CA LYS A 239 19.79 -6.90 -13.57
C LYS A 239 20.82 -7.25 -12.49
N VAL A 240 20.43 -8.09 -11.55
CA VAL A 240 21.40 -8.66 -10.59
C VAL A 240 22.17 -9.82 -11.23
N ASN A 241 23.21 -10.31 -10.56
CA ASN A 241 24.07 -11.39 -11.07
C ASN A 241 24.24 -12.53 -10.05
N PHE A 242 23.25 -12.71 -9.16
CA PHE A 242 23.30 -13.70 -8.09
C PHE A 242 22.72 -15.07 -8.49
N TRP A 243 21.90 -15.10 -9.54
CA TRP A 243 21.06 -16.25 -9.89
C TRP A 243 21.46 -16.85 -11.25
N THR A 244 20.95 -18.03 -11.55
CA THR A 244 21.39 -18.82 -12.72
C THR A 244 20.64 -18.49 -14.01
N SER A 245 19.45 -17.87 -13.91
CA SER A 245 18.66 -17.47 -15.08
C SER A 245 18.48 -15.96 -15.18
N GLU A 246 18.38 -15.47 -16.42
CA GLU A 246 18.11 -14.05 -16.71
C GLU A 246 16.80 -13.56 -16.06
N GLN A 247 15.76 -14.40 -16.06
CA GLN A 247 14.49 -14.10 -15.40
C GLN A 247 14.66 -13.90 -13.88
N SER A 248 15.46 -14.74 -13.23
CA SER A 248 15.69 -14.66 -11.77
C SER A 248 16.53 -13.44 -11.39
N ASN A 249 17.39 -13.02 -12.32
CA ASN A 249 18.26 -11.86 -12.21
C ASN A 249 17.56 -10.53 -12.56
N SER A 250 16.34 -10.56 -13.09
CA SER A 250 15.63 -9.34 -13.51
C SER A 250 15.22 -8.48 -12.31
N ILE A 251 15.44 -7.16 -12.42
CA ILE A 251 14.94 -6.17 -11.47
C ILE A 251 13.56 -5.71 -11.97
N ASN A 252 12.51 -6.22 -11.34
CA ASN A 252 11.12 -5.93 -11.69
C ASN A 252 10.40 -5.15 -10.59
N GLY A 253 9.61 -4.16 -11.02
CA GLY A 253 8.69 -3.41 -10.15
C GLY A 253 9.34 -2.28 -9.37
N SER A 254 8.72 -1.84 -8.28
CA SER A 254 9.23 -0.77 -7.43
C SER A 254 10.15 -1.31 -6.32
N ASP A 255 10.67 -0.43 -5.46
CA ASP A 255 11.36 -0.81 -4.22
C ASP A 255 10.39 -1.14 -3.07
N GLY A 256 9.07 -1.16 -3.34
CA GLY A 256 8.01 -1.38 -2.36
C GLY A 256 7.57 -0.13 -1.60
N SER A 257 8.14 1.05 -1.89
CA SER A 257 7.74 2.32 -1.25
C SER A 257 6.70 3.12 -2.03
N ALA A 258 6.55 2.84 -3.32
CA ALA A 258 5.64 3.54 -4.23
C ALA A 258 5.01 2.56 -5.24
N PHE A 259 3.77 2.83 -5.63
CA PHE A 259 2.99 2.05 -6.60
C PHE A 259 2.17 2.99 -7.48
N HIS A 260 1.94 2.60 -8.73
CA HIS A 260 1.18 3.41 -9.67
C HIS A 260 -0.29 3.60 -9.22
N PRO A 261 -0.94 4.70 -9.64
CA PRO A 261 -2.37 4.88 -9.37
C PRO A 261 -3.23 3.94 -10.21
N LEU A 262 -4.54 3.91 -9.91
CA LEU A 262 -5.55 3.16 -10.65
C LEU A 262 -5.32 1.64 -10.67
N LEU A 263 -5.05 1.09 -9.48
CA LEU A 263 -4.79 -0.34 -9.28
C LEU A 263 -5.99 -1.20 -9.68
N LYS A 264 -5.69 -2.35 -10.28
CA LYS A 264 -6.61 -3.41 -10.65
C LYS A 264 -6.45 -4.62 -9.72
N LYS A 265 -7.50 -5.45 -9.63
CA LYS A 265 -7.48 -6.64 -8.77
C LYS A 265 -6.78 -7.84 -9.42
N ASP A 266 -6.69 -7.87 -10.74
CA ASP A 266 -6.10 -8.94 -11.55
C ASP A 266 -4.61 -8.71 -11.86
N GLU A 267 -4.03 -7.58 -11.43
CA GLU A 267 -2.63 -7.29 -11.67
C GLU A 267 -1.69 -7.82 -10.58
N ARG A 268 -0.42 -8.01 -10.95
CA ARG A 268 0.65 -8.38 -10.03
C ARG A 268 1.53 -7.18 -9.75
N LEU A 269 1.74 -6.89 -8.47
CA LEU A 269 2.66 -5.83 -8.05
C LEU A 269 4.04 -6.43 -7.78
N TYR A 270 5.00 -6.10 -8.64
CA TYR A 270 6.39 -6.52 -8.47
C TYR A 270 7.14 -5.59 -7.53
N ILE A 271 8.02 -6.17 -6.70
CA ILE A 271 8.86 -5.46 -5.76
C ILE A 271 10.26 -6.05 -5.82
N PHE A 272 11.25 -5.21 -6.12
CA PHE A 272 12.66 -5.56 -5.96
C PHE A 272 13.11 -5.22 -4.54
N THR A 273 13.74 -6.17 -3.85
CA THR A 273 14.32 -5.92 -2.53
C THR A 273 15.77 -6.42 -2.45
N PRO A 274 16.74 -5.53 -2.19
CA PRO A 274 18.14 -5.92 -2.01
C PRO A 274 18.34 -6.93 -0.88
N ASP A 275 17.45 -6.95 0.12
CA ASP A 275 17.58 -7.85 1.26
C ASP A 275 17.39 -9.33 0.89
N LEU A 276 16.54 -9.62 -0.12
CA LEU A 276 16.35 -10.97 -0.69
C LEU A 276 17.12 -11.18 -2.00
N CYS A 277 17.73 -10.11 -2.52
CA CYS A 277 18.57 -10.13 -3.72
C CYS A 277 17.81 -10.58 -4.97
N ARG A 278 16.49 -10.40 -5.00
CA ARG A 278 15.60 -10.73 -6.12
C ARG A 278 14.37 -9.84 -6.12
N SER A 279 13.64 -9.86 -7.24
CA SER A 279 12.26 -9.41 -7.26
C SER A 279 11.29 -10.50 -6.78
N ILE A 280 10.27 -10.04 -6.06
CA ILE A 280 9.08 -10.81 -5.66
C ILE A 280 7.84 -10.13 -6.23
N TYR A 281 6.69 -10.78 -6.14
CA TYR A 281 5.42 -10.19 -6.55
C TYR A 281 4.32 -10.43 -5.52
N MET A 282 3.31 -9.58 -5.58
CA MET A 282 2.17 -9.59 -4.69
C MET A 282 0.90 -9.71 -5.53
N GLU A 283 -0.09 -10.45 -5.00
CA GLU A 283 -1.40 -10.66 -5.63
C GLU A 283 -2.51 -10.15 -4.72
N PHE A 284 -3.61 -9.69 -5.33
CA PHE A 284 -4.79 -9.24 -4.60
C PHE A 284 -5.37 -10.38 -3.75
N GLU A 285 -5.65 -10.08 -2.48
CA GLU A 285 -6.33 -10.99 -1.56
C GLU A 285 -7.79 -10.57 -1.37
N LYS A 286 -8.01 -9.33 -0.92
CA LYS A 286 -9.33 -8.83 -0.52
C LYS A 286 -9.38 -7.31 -0.41
N ASP A 287 -10.60 -6.78 -0.39
CA ASP A 287 -10.87 -5.40 -0.01
C ASP A 287 -10.78 -5.25 1.52
N VAL A 288 -10.20 -4.13 1.97
CA VAL A 288 -10.10 -3.76 3.38
C VAL A 288 -10.34 -2.26 3.54
N GLU A 289 -10.66 -1.83 4.75
CA GLU A 289 -10.77 -0.42 5.10
C GLU A 289 -9.84 -0.12 6.28
N VAL A 290 -9.09 0.98 6.19
CA VAL A 290 -8.17 1.44 7.24
C VAL A 290 -8.36 2.94 7.43
N LYS A 291 -8.75 3.36 8.65
CA LYS A 291 -9.07 4.76 8.96
C LYS A 291 -10.09 5.40 8.00
N GLY A 292 -11.10 4.63 7.57
CA GLY A 292 -12.11 5.06 6.61
C GLY A 292 -11.65 5.08 5.15
N ILE A 293 -10.39 4.73 4.85
CA ILE A 293 -9.85 4.73 3.50
C ILE A 293 -10.00 3.31 2.92
N PRO A 294 -10.70 3.16 1.78
CA PRO A 294 -10.79 1.88 1.09
C PRO A 294 -9.43 1.51 0.50
N ALA A 295 -9.04 0.25 0.66
CA ALA A 295 -7.77 -0.28 0.18
C ALA A 295 -7.90 -1.71 -0.32
N TYR A 296 -7.05 -2.07 -1.28
CA TYR A 296 -6.83 -3.44 -1.73
C TYR A 296 -5.67 -4.02 -0.94
N ARG A 297 -5.90 -5.19 -0.33
CA ARG A 297 -4.86 -5.97 0.30
C ARG A 297 -4.17 -6.84 -0.73
N PHE A 298 -2.87 -6.65 -0.89
CA PHE A 298 -1.98 -7.50 -1.67
C PHE A 298 -1.08 -8.32 -0.73
N THR A 299 -0.84 -9.58 -1.05
CA THR A 299 0.00 -10.52 -0.28
C THR A 299 0.91 -11.30 -1.24
N PRO A 300 2.14 -11.69 -0.84
CA PRO A 300 2.93 -12.59 -1.67
C PRO A 300 2.26 -13.97 -1.66
N PRO A 301 1.95 -14.56 -2.82
CA PRO A 301 1.41 -15.92 -2.87
C PRO A 301 2.48 -16.95 -2.53
N ARG A 302 2.05 -18.17 -2.15
CA ARG A 302 2.95 -19.30 -1.85
C ARG A 302 3.95 -19.58 -2.97
N SER A 303 3.54 -19.38 -4.22
CA SER A 303 4.36 -19.58 -5.42
C SER A 303 5.64 -18.72 -5.45
N VAL A 304 5.71 -17.60 -4.73
CA VAL A 304 6.90 -16.73 -4.69
C VAL A 304 8.13 -17.45 -4.14
N LEU A 305 7.94 -18.26 -3.09
CA LEU A 305 8.99 -19.05 -2.43
C LEU A 305 8.79 -20.56 -2.61
N ALA A 306 7.91 -20.97 -3.53
CA ALA A 306 7.69 -22.37 -3.84
C ALA A 306 8.93 -23.02 -4.47
N SER A 307 9.07 -24.34 -4.28
CA SER A 307 10.14 -25.10 -4.94
C SER A 307 9.97 -25.05 -6.47
N LYS A 308 11.03 -25.43 -7.20
CA LYS A 308 10.97 -25.48 -8.66
C LYS A 308 9.95 -26.52 -9.19
N GLU A 309 9.65 -27.54 -8.40
CA GLU A 309 8.65 -28.56 -8.74
C GLU A 309 7.22 -28.00 -8.65
N GLU A 310 6.96 -27.14 -7.67
CA GLU A 310 5.66 -26.48 -7.49
C GLU A 310 5.52 -25.21 -8.37
N ASN A 311 6.61 -24.49 -8.59
CA ASN A 311 6.69 -23.34 -9.49
C ASN A 311 8.00 -23.36 -10.32
N PRO A 312 7.98 -23.88 -11.56
CA PRO A 312 9.15 -23.97 -12.43
C PRO A 312 9.87 -22.64 -12.68
N ALA A 313 9.17 -21.50 -12.60
CA ALA A 313 9.80 -20.19 -12.72
C ALA A 313 10.83 -19.90 -11.61
N ASN A 314 10.79 -20.64 -10.50
CA ASN A 314 11.75 -20.49 -9.41
C ASN A 314 13.05 -21.30 -9.59
N GLU A 315 13.18 -22.10 -10.66
CA GLU A 315 14.39 -22.92 -10.90
C GLU A 315 15.68 -22.08 -10.89
N GLY A 316 15.64 -20.87 -11.46
CA GLY A 316 16.81 -20.01 -11.54
C GLY A 316 17.30 -19.45 -10.19
N PHE A 317 16.49 -19.52 -9.12
CA PHE A 317 16.92 -19.17 -7.76
C PHE A 317 17.72 -20.28 -7.07
N CYS A 318 17.86 -21.44 -7.72
CA CYS A 318 18.77 -22.48 -7.29
C CYS A 318 20.13 -22.33 -7.99
N ILE A 319 21.18 -22.03 -7.22
CA ILE A 319 22.56 -21.92 -7.75
C ILE A 319 23.07 -23.27 -8.26
N SER A 320 22.71 -24.36 -7.58
CA SER A 320 23.00 -25.70 -8.05
C SER A 320 21.81 -26.62 -7.83
N PRO A 321 21.60 -27.64 -8.70
CA PRO A 321 20.47 -28.57 -8.57
C PRO A 321 20.46 -29.34 -7.25
N LYS A 322 21.62 -29.53 -6.61
CA LYS A 322 21.79 -30.22 -5.33
C LYS A 322 21.50 -29.34 -4.11
N GLU A 323 21.31 -28.03 -4.31
CA GLU A 323 21.16 -27.05 -3.23
C GLU A 323 19.80 -26.35 -3.23
N CYS A 324 18.84 -26.79 -4.06
CA CYS A 324 17.47 -26.31 -3.99
C CYS A 324 16.83 -26.73 -2.67
N LEU A 325 16.37 -25.76 -1.89
CA LEU A 325 15.51 -26.02 -0.74
C LEU A 325 14.06 -26.22 -1.22
N GLY A 326 13.25 -26.90 -0.40
CA GLY A 326 11.82 -27.09 -0.70
C GLY A 326 10.97 -25.83 -0.51
N THR A 327 9.66 -25.96 -0.66
CA THR A 327 8.73 -24.82 -0.67
C THR A 327 8.77 -24.00 0.62
N GLY A 328 8.78 -22.68 0.45
CA GLY A 328 8.71 -21.64 1.47
C GLY A 328 10.06 -21.08 1.91
N LEU A 329 11.16 -21.51 1.27
CA LEU A 329 12.52 -21.15 1.64
C LEU A 329 13.28 -20.58 0.43
N LEU A 330 14.16 -19.60 0.69
CA LEU A 330 15.07 -19.03 -0.29
C LEU A 330 16.48 -18.97 0.29
N LYS A 331 17.42 -19.67 -0.32
CA LYS A 331 18.84 -19.58 0.04
C LYS A 331 19.43 -18.28 -0.50
N VAL A 332 19.72 -17.33 0.39
CA VAL A 332 20.26 -16.00 0.04
C VAL A 332 21.78 -15.91 0.21
N SER A 333 22.45 -17.05 0.41
CA SER A 333 23.92 -17.16 0.44
C SER A 333 24.69 -16.40 -0.66
N PRO A 334 24.26 -16.38 -1.96
CA PRO A 334 25.05 -15.75 -3.01
C PRO A 334 25.28 -14.25 -2.80
N CYS A 335 24.32 -13.55 -2.17
CA CYS A 335 24.46 -12.13 -1.85
C CYS A 335 24.85 -11.86 -0.39
N ARG A 336 25.09 -12.91 0.42
CA ARG A 336 25.49 -12.81 1.83
C ARG A 336 26.91 -13.33 2.07
N LYS A 337 27.82 -13.06 1.13
CA LYS A 337 29.27 -13.37 1.20
C LYS A 337 29.56 -14.85 1.57
N GLY A 338 28.69 -15.77 1.16
CA GLY A 338 28.84 -17.21 1.41
C GLY A 338 28.29 -17.73 2.75
N ALA A 339 27.69 -16.88 3.57
CA ALA A 339 26.98 -17.34 4.77
C ALA A 339 25.77 -18.23 4.40
N PRO A 340 25.49 -19.33 5.11
CA PRO A 340 24.41 -20.27 4.81
C PRO A 340 23.02 -19.73 5.24
N VAL A 341 22.72 -18.47 4.91
CA VAL A 341 21.48 -17.78 5.26
C VAL A 341 20.33 -18.21 4.35
N VAL A 342 19.20 -18.51 4.97
CA VAL A 342 17.95 -18.90 4.30
C VAL A 342 16.83 -17.97 4.75
N ALA A 343 16.19 -17.29 3.81
CA ALA A 343 15.00 -16.49 4.06
C ALA A 343 13.73 -17.35 4.01
N SER A 344 12.79 -17.06 4.89
CA SER A 344 11.43 -17.62 4.87
C SER A 344 10.42 -16.58 5.37
N PHE A 345 9.13 -16.90 5.35
CA PHE A 345 8.18 -16.15 6.17
C PHE A 345 8.26 -16.60 7.64
N PRO A 346 7.80 -15.77 8.61
CA PRO A 346 7.87 -16.10 10.04
C PRO A 346 7.20 -17.43 10.41
N HIS A 347 7.83 -18.16 11.33
CA HIS A 347 7.47 -19.51 11.76
C HIS A 347 7.27 -20.50 10.59
N PHE A 348 7.96 -20.26 9.48
CA PHE A 348 7.80 -21.03 8.23
C PHE A 348 6.37 -20.98 7.64
N HIS A 349 5.67 -19.85 7.81
CA HIS A 349 4.40 -19.62 7.15
C HIS A 349 4.52 -19.80 5.63
N LEU A 350 3.53 -20.44 5.00
CA LEU A 350 3.52 -20.84 3.59
C LEU A 350 4.61 -21.84 3.15
N ALA A 351 5.46 -22.32 4.06
CA ALA A 351 6.43 -23.37 3.77
C ALA A 351 5.82 -24.78 3.92
N ASP A 352 6.58 -25.80 3.55
CA ASP A 352 6.23 -27.18 3.85
C ASP A 352 6.22 -27.44 5.37
N SER A 353 5.21 -28.17 5.84
CA SER A 353 4.99 -28.43 7.26
C SER A 353 6.18 -29.12 7.95
N LYS A 354 7.03 -29.82 7.19
CA LYS A 354 8.26 -30.45 7.69
C LYS A 354 9.23 -29.45 8.34
N TYR A 355 9.29 -28.19 7.87
CA TYR A 355 10.21 -27.20 8.42
C TYR A 355 9.76 -26.71 9.80
N ALA A 356 8.48 -26.34 9.94
CA ALA A 356 7.90 -26.03 11.24
C ALA A 356 7.92 -27.24 12.17
N SER A 357 7.62 -28.43 11.65
CA SER A 357 7.61 -29.67 12.43
C SER A 357 9.00 -30.15 12.84
N ALA A 358 10.08 -29.67 12.23
CA ALA A 358 11.44 -30.02 12.62
C ALA A 358 11.88 -29.32 13.92
N ILE A 359 11.18 -28.26 14.36
CA ILE A 359 11.64 -27.40 15.46
C ILE A 359 10.49 -27.13 16.42
N LYS A 360 10.66 -27.51 17.69
CA LYS A 360 9.65 -27.24 18.73
C LYS A 360 9.64 -25.74 19.05
N GLY A 361 8.45 -25.13 19.04
CA GLY A 361 8.26 -23.68 19.19
C GLY A 361 7.85 -22.94 17.91
N MET A 362 7.92 -23.58 16.74
CA MET A 362 7.33 -23.04 15.51
C MET A 362 5.81 -23.17 15.53
N SER A 363 5.10 -22.11 15.12
CA SER A 363 3.63 -22.04 15.14
C SER A 363 3.18 -21.06 14.06
N PRO A 364 3.16 -21.46 12.78
CA PRO A 364 2.79 -20.57 11.69
C PRO A 364 1.31 -20.16 11.78
N GLN A 365 1.06 -18.87 12.04
CA GLN A 365 -0.28 -18.27 12.05
C GLN A 365 -0.38 -17.18 10.99
N ARG A 366 -1.40 -17.27 10.13
CA ARG A 366 -1.57 -16.34 9.01
C ARG A 366 -1.65 -14.88 9.48
N GLU A 367 -2.48 -14.59 10.47
CA GLU A 367 -2.68 -13.22 10.98
C GLU A 367 -1.39 -12.57 11.49
N HIS A 368 -0.55 -13.33 12.19
CA HIS A 368 0.69 -12.84 12.78
C HIS A 368 1.89 -12.89 11.84
N HIS A 369 1.88 -13.77 10.82
CA HIS A 369 3.08 -14.05 10.01
C HIS A 369 2.93 -13.71 8.52
N GLN A 370 1.75 -13.33 8.05
CA GLN A 370 1.58 -12.90 6.66
C GLN A 370 2.25 -11.53 6.43
N THR A 371 2.86 -11.38 5.26
CA THR A 371 3.27 -10.09 4.70
C THR A 371 2.13 -9.54 3.87
N PHE A 372 1.81 -8.25 3.99
CA PHE A 372 0.75 -7.64 3.19
C PHE A 372 0.98 -6.14 2.96
N LEU A 373 0.36 -5.64 1.88
CA LEU A 373 0.29 -4.23 1.52
C LEU A 373 -1.18 -3.86 1.30
N ASP A 374 -1.69 -2.90 2.07
CA ASP A 374 -3.01 -2.32 1.89
C ASP A 374 -2.84 -1.00 1.11
N LEU A 375 -3.20 -1.00 -0.17
CA LEU A 375 -3.03 0.13 -1.09
C LEU A 375 -4.37 0.74 -1.46
N ASN A 376 -4.49 2.07 -1.44
CA ASN A 376 -5.68 2.70 -1.98
C ASN A 376 -5.72 2.50 -3.51
N PRO A 377 -6.81 1.94 -4.08
CA PRO A 377 -6.84 1.57 -5.49
C PRO A 377 -6.81 2.77 -6.44
N THR A 378 -7.33 3.92 -6.02
CA THR A 378 -7.36 5.12 -6.87
C THR A 378 -5.99 5.78 -6.96
N THR A 379 -5.26 5.88 -5.85
CA THR A 379 -4.03 6.66 -5.77
C THR A 379 -2.75 5.83 -5.75
N GLY A 380 -2.81 4.54 -5.45
CA GLY A 380 -1.63 3.70 -5.23
C GLY A 380 -0.94 3.92 -3.86
N VAL A 381 -1.47 4.81 -3.02
CA VAL A 381 -0.86 5.16 -1.72
C VAL A 381 -0.96 3.99 -0.75
N ILE A 382 0.14 3.71 -0.05
CA ILE A 382 0.21 2.72 1.03
C ILE A 382 -0.56 3.26 2.24
N VAL A 383 -1.66 2.60 2.60
CA VAL A 383 -2.50 2.95 3.75
C VAL A 383 -2.03 2.20 4.99
N ARG A 384 -1.67 0.93 4.83
CA ARG A 384 -1.08 0.08 5.86
C ARG A 384 -0.21 -0.98 5.20
N ALA A 385 0.91 -1.33 5.80
CA ALA A 385 1.76 -2.39 5.30
C ALA A 385 2.48 -3.08 6.46
N ASN A 386 2.59 -4.41 6.36
CA ASN A 386 3.44 -5.22 7.22
C ASN A 386 4.32 -6.09 6.34
N LYS A 387 5.63 -5.81 6.33
CA LYS A 387 6.64 -6.64 5.68
C LYS A 387 7.29 -7.52 6.73
N ARG A 388 7.09 -8.82 6.60
CA ARG A 388 7.58 -9.83 7.53
C ARG A 388 8.47 -10.84 6.84
N ALA A 389 9.64 -11.06 7.39
CA ALA A 389 10.61 -12.02 6.89
C ALA A 389 11.36 -12.67 8.05
N GLN A 390 11.76 -13.92 7.89
CA GLN A 390 12.52 -14.69 8.85
C GLN A 390 13.89 -15.03 8.30
N VAL A 391 14.90 -14.83 9.13
CA VAL A 391 16.29 -15.20 8.88
C VAL A 391 16.53 -16.55 9.54
N ASN A 392 16.98 -17.50 8.74
CA ASN A 392 17.35 -18.84 9.17
C ASN A 392 18.77 -19.16 8.73
N ILE A 393 19.37 -20.16 9.37
CA ILE A 393 20.69 -20.70 9.04
C ILE A 393 20.53 -22.17 8.66
N LEU A 394 21.03 -22.54 7.49
CA LEU A 394 21.11 -23.94 7.08
C LEU A 394 22.24 -24.62 7.86
N MET A 395 21.88 -25.50 8.78
CA MET A 395 22.79 -26.31 9.56
C MET A 395 22.81 -27.72 8.99
N ASN A 396 23.99 -28.21 8.62
CA ASN A 396 24.18 -29.58 8.15
C ASN A 396 25.60 -30.06 8.49
N ARG A 397 25.87 -31.33 8.19
CA ARG A 397 27.21 -31.89 8.34
C ARG A 397 28.19 -31.21 7.39
N VAL A 398 29.28 -30.68 7.93
CA VAL A 398 30.38 -30.07 7.17
C VAL A 398 31.63 -30.96 7.25
N PRO A 399 32.11 -31.52 6.11
CA PRO A 399 33.35 -32.28 6.08
C PRO A 399 34.53 -31.49 6.67
N GLY A 400 35.35 -32.14 7.50
CA GLY A 400 36.46 -31.50 8.21
C GLY A 400 36.09 -30.86 9.56
N PHE A 401 34.81 -30.81 9.93
CA PHE A 401 34.36 -30.35 11.26
C PHE A 401 33.66 -31.50 12.02
N PRO A 402 34.39 -32.32 12.81
CA PRO A 402 33.86 -33.54 13.42
C PRO A 402 32.63 -33.34 14.30
N LYS A 403 32.56 -32.20 15.02
CA LYS A 403 31.42 -31.84 15.87
C LYS A 403 30.10 -31.70 15.09
N THR A 404 30.12 -31.46 13.78
CA THR A 404 28.91 -31.38 12.93
C THR A 404 28.39 -32.75 12.49
N LYS A 405 29.12 -33.84 12.72
CA LYS A 405 28.76 -35.19 12.26
C LYS A 405 27.38 -35.68 12.73
N PRO A 406 26.92 -35.39 13.97
CA PRO A 406 25.59 -35.79 14.43
C PRO A 406 24.45 -34.98 13.83
N LEU A 407 24.74 -33.84 13.19
CA LEU A 407 23.72 -32.91 12.72
C LEU A 407 23.09 -33.39 11.41
N ASN A 408 21.76 -33.49 11.43
CA ASN A 408 20.95 -33.62 10.23
C ASN A 408 20.74 -32.23 9.60
N GLU A 409 20.43 -32.22 8.29
CA GLU A 409 20.08 -30.99 7.60
C GLU A 409 18.85 -30.34 8.25
N THR A 410 19.06 -29.17 8.84
CA THR A 410 18.05 -28.42 9.59
C THR A 410 18.13 -26.95 9.22
N VAL A 411 16.99 -26.35 8.86
CA VAL A 411 16.88 -24.91 8.61
C VAL A 411 16.52 -24.23 9.93
N PHE A 412 17.53 -23.71 10.63
CA PHE A 412 17.40 -23.26 12.01
C PHE A 412 17.02 -21.76 12.07
N PRO A 413 15.91 -21.38 12.73
CA PRO A 413 15.44 -20.01 12.77
C PRO A 413 16.25 -19.19 13.77
N VAL A 414 16.64 -17.98 13.39
CA VAL A 414 17.41 -17.06 14.24
C VAL A 414 16.52 -15.93 14.75
N MET A 415 15.89 -15.22 13.83
CA MET A 415 14.94 -14.16 14.14
C MET A 415 13.96 -13.97 12.98
N PHE A 416 12.82 -13.35 13.24
CA PHE A 416 12.02 -12.70 12.21
C PHE A 416 11.85 -11.22 12.53
N LEU A 417 11.61 -10.45 11.48
CA LEU A 417 11.37 -9.01 11.53
C LEU A 417 9.94 -8.69 11.07
N ASN A 418 9.37 -7.63 11.62
CA ASN A 418 8.13 -7.02 11.17
C ASN A 418 8.37 -5.52 10.95
N GLU A 419 8.47 -5.12 9.69
CA GLU A 419 8.56 -3.72 9.28
C GLU A 419 7.13 -3.26 8.98
N SER A 420 6.56 -2.40 9.83
CA SER A 420 5.16 -2.01 9.79
C SER A 420 4.95 -0.51 9.69
N VAL A 421 3.95 -0.12 8.89
CA VAL A 421 3.53 1.27 8.74
C VAL A 421 2.01 1.32 8.65
N THR A 422 1.43 2.35 9.26
CA THR A 422 0.04 2.73 9.08
C THR A 422 0.00 4.23 8.83
N ILE A 423 -0.81 4.66 7.89
CA ILE A 423 -0.98 6.08 7.55
C ILE A 423 -1.32 6.90 8.81
N ASP A 424 -0.64 8.03 8.99
CA ASP A 424 -0.93 8.98 10.07
C ASP A 424 -2.22 9.76 9.78
N ASP A 425 -2.80 10.40 10.80
CA ASP A 425 -4.11 11.06 10.66
C ASP A 425 -4.08 12.27 9.72
N ALA A 426 -2.96 12.99 9.66
CA ALA A 426 -2.83 14.13 8.76
C ALA A 426 -2.73 13.68 7.30
N SER A 427 -1.96 12.63 7.02
CA SER A 427 -1.89 12.01 5.70
C SER A 427 -3.22 11.37 5.31
N ALA A 428 -3.91 10.70 6.25
CA ALA A 428 -5.22 10.13 6.01
C ALA A 428 -6.26 11.19 5.64
N ALA A 429 -6.30 12.32 6.34
CA ALA A 429 -7.19 13.44 6.02
C ALA A 429 -6.96 14.00 4.61
N ARG A 430 -5.70 14.04 4.14
CA ARG A 430 -5.37 14.45 2.76
C ARG A 430 -5.89 13.46 1.73
N VAL A 431 -5.70 12.16 1.97
CA VAL A 431 -6.23 11.11 1.10
C VAL A 431 -7.75 11.16 1.05
N HIS A 432 -8.42 11.31 2.20
CA HIS A 432 -9.87 11.52 2.29
C HIS A 432 -10.35 12.69 1.43
N LYS A 433 -9.71 13.86 1.56
CA LYS A 433 -10.04 15.03 0.76
C LYS A 433 -9.89 14.77 -0.74
N LEU A 434 -8.81 14.09 -1.14
CA LEU A 434 -8.59 13.73 -2.53
C LEU A 434 -9.65 12.75 -3.03
N LEU A 435 -9.95 11.69 -2.28
CA LEU A 435 -10.98 10.70 -2.63
C LEU A 435 -12.39 11.31 -2.70
N LEU A 436 -12.71 12.27 -1.82
CA LEU A 436 -13.94 13.03 -1.88
C LEU A 436 -14.04 13.81 -3.19
N ILE A 437 -12.97 14.54 -3.56
CA ILE A 437 -12.92 15.28 -4.84
C ILE A 437 -13.10 14.33 -6.02
N VAL A 438 -12.36 13.21 -6.05
CA VAL A 438 -12.49 12.20 -7.12
C VAL A 438 -13.92 11.69 -7.19
N THR A 439 -14.53 11.36 -6.05
CA THR A 439 -15.89 10.81 -5.99
C THR A 439 -16.94 11.82 -6.46
N VAL A 440 -16.89 13.06 -5.96
CA VAL A 440 -17.84 14.11 -6.32
C VAL A 440 -17.73 14.48 -7.80
N VAL A 441 -16.51 14.69 -8.31
CA VAL A 441 -16.31 15.08 -9.71
C VAL A 441 -16.67 13.94 -10.65
N SER A 442 -16.24 12.70 -10.36
CA SER A 442 -16.56 11.53 -11.20
C SER A 442 -18.05 11.22 -11.26
N ASN A 443 -18.81 11.55 -10.21
CA ASN A 443 -20.24 11.33 -10.13
C ASN A 443 -21.06 12.62 -10.35
N PHE A 444 -20.42 13.72 -10.75
CA PHE A 444 -21.09 14.99 -11.05
C PHE A 444 -22.22 14.86 -12.10
N PRO A 445 -22.08 14.02 -13.16
CA PRO A 445 -23.19 13.76 -14.08
C PRO A 445 -24.45 13.17 -13.43
N LEU A 446 -24.31 12.38 -12.35
CA LEU A 446 -25.47 11.85 -11.62
C LEU A 446 -26.24 12.96 -10.91
N ILE A 447 -25.55 14.00 -10.43
CA ILE A 447 -26.18 15.19 -9.84
C ILE A 447 -26.99 15.93 -10.90
N ILE A 448 -26.46 16.09 -12.11
CA ILE A 448 -27.18 16.70 -13.25
C ILE A 448 -28.44 15.90 -13.59
N VAL A 449 -28.34 14.56 -13.67
CA VAL A 449 -29.50 13.70 -13.95
C VAL A 449 -30.52 13.76 -12.81
N GLY A 450 -30.08 13.77 -11.55
CA GLY A 450 -30.95 13.91 -10.38
C GLY A 450 -31.74 15.22 -10.39
N LEU A 451 -31.08 16.34 -10.70
CA LEU A 451 -31.75 17.64 -10.90
C LEU A 451 -32.73 17.60 -12.08
N GLY A 452 -32.33 16.97 -13.19
CA GLY A 452 -33.22 16.75 -14.34
C GLY A 452 -34.47 15.95 -13.99
N ALA A 453 -34.34 14.91 -13.16
CA ALA A 453 -35.44 14.07 -12.71
C ALA A 453 -36.39 14.81 -11.75
N ILE A 454 -35.86 15.61 -10.83
CA ILE A 454 -36.67 16.47 -9.96
C ILE A 454 -37.46 17.48 -10.80
N MET A 455 -36.81 18.11 -11.76
CA MET A 455 -37.47 19.04 -12.69
C MET A 455 -38.54 18.34 -13.55
N LEU A 456 -38.31 17.08 -13.95
CA LEU A 456 -39.29 16.27 -14.64
C LEU A 456 -40.52 16.01 -13.76
N ALA A 457 -40.32 15.65 -12.50
CA ALA A 457 -41.41 15.45 -11.55
C ALA A 457 -42.23 16.73 -11.37
N VAL A 458 -41.58 17.89 -11.19
CA VAL A 458 -42.24 19.19 -11.10
C VAL A 458 -43.01 19.51 -12.38
N PHE A 459 -42.42 19.27 -13.56
CA PHE A 459 -43.06 19.47 -14.85
C PHE A 459 -44.33 18.62 -15.00
N ILE A 460 -44.28 17.34 -14.64
CA ILE A 460 -45.44 16.44 -14.65
C ILE A 460 -46.53 16.94 -13.69
N LEU A 461 -46.15 17.39 -12.48
CA LEU A 461 -47.07 17.95 -11.49
C LEU A 461 -47.76 19.23 -11.98
N LEU A 462 -47.00 20.11 -12.64
CA LEU A 462 -47.52 21.33 -13.26
C LEU A 462 -48.46 21.02 -14.42
N LEU A 463 -48.13 20.04 -15.27
CA LEU A 463 -49.02 19.59 -16.35
C LEU A 463 -50.31 18.98 -15.80
N TYR A 464 -50.22 18.18 -14.73
CA TYR A 464 -51.40 17.61 -14.07
C TYR A 464 -52.31 18.70 -13.50
N ARG A 465 -51.74 19.68 -12.78
CA ARG A 465 -52.50 20.83 -12.26
C ARG A 465 -53.12 21.68 -13.37
N ALA A 466 -52.40 21.93 -14.45
CA ALA A 466 -52.89 22.67 -15.61
C ALA A 466 -54.05 21.93 -16.30
N ARG A 467 -53.97 20.60 -16.46
CA ARG A 467 -55.07 19.77 -16.98
C ARG A 467 -56.28 19.79 -16.05
N LYS A 468 -56.09 19.69 -14.73
CA LYS A 468 -57.19 19.77 -13.76
C LYS A 468 -57.92 21.11 -13.83
N GLN A 469 -57.17 22.24 -13.88
CA GLN A 469 -57.78 23.57 -14.04
C GLN A 469 -58.50 23.73 -15.38
N LYS A 470 -57.95 23.20 -16.48
CA LYS A 470 -58.62 23.25 -17.78
C LYS A 470 -59.94 22.45 -17.75
N ASN A 471 -59.94 21.28 -17.14
CA ASN A 471 -61.14 20.45 -16.97
C ASN A 471 -62.17 21.08 -16.00
N GLU A 472 -61.74 21.80 -14.96
CA GLU A 472 -62.63 22.59 -14.08
C GLU A 472 -63.24 23.79 -14.81
N VAL A 473 -62.46 24.52 -15.61
CA VAL A 473 -62.95 25.65 -16.42
C VAL A 473 -63.90 25.16 -17.52
N GLU A 474 -63.60 24.07 -18.23
CA GLU A 474 -64.52 23.46 -19.19
C GLU A 474 -65.82 23.02 -18.51
N ARG A 475 -65.76 22.42 -17.31
CA ARG A 475 -66.95 22.04 -16.53
C ARG A 475 -67.80 23.26 -16.14
N ILE A 476 -67.18 24.35 -15.69
CA ILE A 476 -67.86 25.62 -15.34
C ILE A 476 -68.50 26.28 -16.58
N VAL A 477 -67.79 26.28 -17.71
CA VAL A 477 -68.28 26.81 -19.00
C VAL A 477 -69.40 25.95 -19.58
N PHE A 478 -69.45 24.63 -19.32
CA PHE A 478 -70.56 23.75 -19.69
C PHE A 478 -71.79 23.86 -18.76
N THR A 479 -71.62 24.30 -17.50
CA THR A 479 -72.75 24.58 -16.59
C THR A 479 -73.37 25.97 -16.76
N LYS A 480 -72.62 26.96 -17.27
CA LYS A 480 -73.12 28.32 -17.54
C LYS A 480 -74.14 28.49 -18.69
N PRO A 481 -74.22 27.66 -19.75
CA PRO A 481 -75.24 27.78 -20.79
C PRO A 481 -76.56 27.14 -20.37
N LEU A 482 -76.61 26.44 -19.22
CA LEU A 482 -77.83 25.79 -18.72
C LEU A 482 -78.68 26.69 -17.80
N TYR A 483 -78.19 27.88 -17.44
CA TYR A 483 -78.89 28.85 -16.58
C TYR A 483 -79.33 30.13 -17.32
N ALA A 484 -79.19 30.18 -18.65
CA ALA A 484 -79.56 31.33 -19.47
C ALA A 484 -80.67 30.99 -20.48
N THR A 485 -81.74 30.35 -20.04
CA THR A 485 -82.99 30.21 -20.82
C THR A 485 -84.17 29.97 -19.88
N SER A 486 -84.73 31.05 -19.33
CA SER A 486 -86.14 31.13 -18.93
C SER A 486 -86.47 32.57 -18.54
N THR A 487 -87.11 33.30 -19.45
CA THR A 487 -88.41 33.97 -19.26
C THR A 487 -88.66 34.92 -20.43
N GLU A 488 -89.62 34.54 -21.28
CA GLU A 488 -90.34 35.44 -22.20
C GLU A 488 -91.46 36.17 -21.46
N ASP A 489 -91.72 37.38 -21.97
CA ASP A 489 -92.96 38.18 -22.01
C ASP A 489 -93.55 38.81 -20.74
N ASP A 490 -93.68 40.15 -20.73
CA ASP A 490 -94.83 40.83 -21.36
C ASP A 490 -94.72 42.39 -21.35
N LYS A 491 -95.16 43.01 -22.46
CA LYS A 491 -95.81 44.34 -22.65
C LYS A 491 -95.16 45.71 -22.30
N SER A 492 -94.99 46.45 -23.40
CA SER A 492 -95.64 47.75 -23.72
C SER A 492 -94.90 49.09 -23.50
N TYR A 493 -95.05 49.91 -24.56
CA TYR A 493 -95.04 51.38 -24.64
C TYR A 493 -93.69 52.13 -24.63
N SER A 494 -93.40 52.78 -25.77
CA SER A 494 -92.45 53.90 -25.95
C SER A 494 -93.10 55.23 -25.56
N PRO A 495 -92.51 56.44 -25.71
CA PRO A 495 -91.12 56.86 -25.97
C PRO A 495 -90.68 58.02 -25.02
N VAL A 496 -89.74 58.88 -25.47
CA VAL A 496 -89.29 60.19 -24.91
C VAL A 496 -88.08 60.08 -23.99
N SER A 497 -87.03 60.90 -24.06
CA SER A 497 -86.43 61.87 -25.00
C SER A 497 -85.17 62.37 -24.26
N ASP A 498 -84.19 62.89 -25.03
CA ASP A 498 -83.19 63.90 -24.59
C ASP A 498 -82.18 63.49 -23.48
N LYS A 499 -80.95 63.98 -23.41
CA LYS A 499 -80.02 64.71 -24.27
C LYS A 499 -78.73 64.82 -23.44
N ASP A 500 -77.63 65.08 -24.13
CA ASP A 500 -76.52 65.93 -23.69
C ASP A 500 -75.44 65.43 -22.69
N LYS A 501 -74.24 65.36 -23.28
CA LYS A 501 -73.02 66.15 -22.98
C LYS A 501 -72.05 65.73 -21.88
N ASP A 502 -70.86 65.37 -22.37
CA ASP A 502 -69.62 66.17 -22.33
C ASP A 502 -68.96 66.53 -20.98
N ASP A 503 -67.74 66.00 -20.86
CA ASP A 503 -66.49 66.66 -20.51
C ASP A 503 -66.07 67.07 -19.07
N SER A 504 -64.87 66.56 -18.74
CA SER A 504 -63.67 67.28 -18.27
C SER A 504 -63.25 67.30 -16.77
N HIS A 505 -61.95 66.97 -16.64
CA HIS A 505 -60.89 67.50 -15.76
C HIS A 505 -60.84 67.33 -14.22
N ASN A 506 -59.74 66.67 -13.81
CA ASN A 506 -58.74 67.03 -12.79
C ASN A 506 -59.15 67.84 -11.54
N GLY A 507 -58.80 67.30 -10.37
CA GLY A 507 -58.71 68.06 -9.13
C GLY A 507 -58.17 67.23 -7.96
N THR A 508 -57.10 67.71 -7.36
CA THR A 508 -56.16 67.03 -6.47
C THR A 508 -56.44 67.25 -4.97
N TYR A 509 -55.93 66.32 -4.13
CA TYR A 509 -55.25 66.50 -2.82
C TYR A 509 -55.95 66.42 -1.44
N ILE A 510 -55.29 65.59 -0.60
CA ILE A 510 -54.90 65.71 0.83
C ILE A 510 -55.82 65.15 1.94
N GLY A 511 -55.22 64.26 2.75
CA GLY A 511 -55.50 64.03 4.16
C GLY A 511 -54.30 63.40 4.89
N LEU A 512 -53.53 64.22 5.62
CA LEU A 512 -52.55 63.83 6.68
C LEU A 512 -53.32 63.32 7.92
N THR A 513 -52.80 62.59 8.92
CA THR A 513 -51.73 62.89 9.92
C THR A 513 -51.67 61.71 10.96
N PRO A 514 -50.84 61.69 12.05
CA PRO A 514 -49.94 60.55 12.35
C PRO A 514 -49.93 60.05 13.84
N LYS A 515 -48.88 59.25 14.16
CA LYS A 515 -48.07 59.25 15.41
C LYS A 515 -48.47 58.26 16.53
N ALA A 516 -47.51 57.41 16.94
CA ALA A 516 -46.90 57.41 18.28
C ALA A 516 -45.94 56.21 18.48
N GLU A 517 -44.69 56.52 18.81
CA GLU A 517 -43.82 55.71 19.68
C GLU A 517 -43.86 56.34 21.09
N PRO A 518 -43.47 55.57 22.12
CA PRO A 518 -42.37 56.06 22.96
C PRO A 518 -41.35 54.99 23.40
N GLN A 519 -40.10 55.47 23.52
CA GLN A 519 -38.98 55.23 24.46
C GLN A 519 -39.13 54.10 25.52
N ASP A 520 -38.10 53.33 25.90
CA ASP A 520 -36.67 53.68 26.16
C ASP A 520 -35.62 52.81 25.45
#